data_AF-A0A954CPP4-F1
#
_entry.id   AF-A0A954CPP4-F1
#
_cell.length_a   1.000
_cell.length_b   1.000
_cell.length_c   1.000
_cell.angle_alpha   90.00
_cell.angle_beta   90.00
_cell.angle_gamma   90.00
#
_symmetry.space_group_name_H-M   'P 1'
#
loop_
_entity.id
_entity.type
_entity.pdbx_description
1 polymer ?
#
loop_
_entity_poly.entity_id
_entity_poly.type
_entity_poly.pdbx_seq_one_letter_code
_entity_poly.pdbx_strand_id
1 'polypeptide(L)'
;MAGAWSRRGALALFSSALALGAAEITLRILDLPAPFDQFSFLGQELAARDTFEPDAERFWRINPRAHHVEANPDGFRGNWVDARKSPHEFRIVCVGDSCTFGVGVRYDETFGVRTERTLQRAWPDRVVSTVLLGVPGYSTHQCRVAFVPRAAELAPDLTVLYVGAWNDFGPAVGATDREQAERAGWSRIRRVLDRAVGPDRAELAAEQKDLFVNGNAPARRRVSIDEFRANVEAIVVAARDAGSEVLVVFPTWPRKTIADFPIVLDYSAALRTLAQELGTKTLDTEDLFDSLCGRIPTGWLDEADPRDSLFVDWVHPSPYGHLLLAQGICSTVLERIPRQSAPLRRQSVEWSPPHAALDALELSADLPGLHRVTVGERSLFHIPGTDRWTTPAPLRPGAHVVRWVDDAGLVESSIPLVVQPVQLKASIEPGETELQRRLSIVIRARPGQAVAVWLSTGLASTASPTRYGDFALSTNASGRPAGFEDFPFAFERVGLPGFVGEVDDDGVCSIERVIDVPAGSEGKELWLQGLVRNVGTLDGALSSVEVVRL
;
A
#
# COMPACT_ATOMS: atom_id res chain seq x y z
N MET A 1 -58.98 -14.66 39.93
CA MET A 1 -57.55 -15.10 39.89
C MET A 1 -56.77 -14.57 38.68
N ALA A 2 -57.37 -14.36 37.50
CA ALA A 2 -56.67 -13.88 36.29
C ALA A 2 -55.90 -12.53 36.44
N GLY A 3 -56.40 -11.58 37.24
CA GLY A 3 -55.75 -10.28 37.43
C GLY A 3 -54.42 -10.32 38.21
N ALA A 4 -54.23 -11.28 39.13
CA ALA A 4 -53.01 -11.37 39.93
C ALA A 4 -51.83 -11.93 39.11
N TRP A 5 -52.10 -12.87 38.21
CA TRP A 5 -51.11 -13.41 37.27
C TRP A 5 -50.66 -12.37 36.24
N SER A 6 -51.59 -11.52 35.76
CA SER A 6 -51.26 -10.42 34.85
C SER A 6 -50.36 -9.35 35.50
N ARG A 7 -50.59 -9.00 36.78
CA ARG A 7 -49.75 -8.04 37.52
C ARG A 7 -48.37 -8.58 37.85
N ARG A 8 -48.28 -9.87 38.22
CA ARG A 8 -47.00 -10.54 38.48
C ARG A 8 -46.17 -10.69 37.20
N GLY A 9 -46.82 -11.03 36.08
CA GLY A 9 -46.17 -11.07 34.77
C GLY A 9 -45.67 -9.69 34.34
N ALA A 10 -46.48 -8.64 34.50
CA ALA A 10 -46.07 -7.27 34.18
C ALA A 10 -44.90 -6.79 35.06
N LEU A 11 -44.92 -7.09 36.37
CA LEU A 11 -43.83 -6.73 37.27
C LEU A 11 -42.54 -7.46 36.93
N ALA A 12 -42.61 -8.75 36.57
CA ALA A 12 -41.45 -9.52 36.15
C ALA A 12 -40.87 -8.98 34.83
N LEU A 13 -41.70 -8.67 33.83
CA LEU A 13 -41.25 -8.05 32.58
C LEU A 13 -40.59 -6.70 32.84
N PHE A 14 -41.18 -5.88 33.70
CA PHE A 14 -40.64 -4.56 34.05
C PHE A 14 -39.31 -4.67 34.80
N SER A 15 -39.18 -5.57 35.78
CA SER A 15 -37.93 -5.75 36.53
C SER A 15 -36.83 -6.35 35.65
N SER A 16 -37.16 -7.28 34.75
CA SER A 16 -36.24 -7.80 33.75
C SER A 16 -35.77 -6.71 32.78
N ALA A 17 -36.69 -5.86 32.29
CA ALA A 17 -36.33 -4.74 31.41
C ALA A 17 -35.41 -3.73 32.12
N LEU A 18 -35.69 -3.42 33.39
CA LEU A 18 -34.85 -2.53 34.20
C LEU A 18 -33.46 -3.12 34.44
N ALA A 19 -33.37 -4.42 34.75
CA ALA A 19 -32.10 -5.12 34.96
C ALA A 19 -31.25 -5.17 33.68
N LEU A 20 -31.88 -5.47 32.53
CA LEU A 20 -31.22 -5.43 31.23
C LEU A 20 -30.78 -3.99 30.87
N GLY A 21 -31.61 -2.98 31.16
CA GLY A 21 -31.23 -1.58 30.98
C GLY A 21 -30.02 -1.18 31.82
N ALA A 22 -30.00 -1.54 33.10
CA ALA A 22 -28.88 -1.27 34.00
C ALA A 22 -27.58 -2.00 33.57
N ALA A 23 -27.69 -3.25 33.13
CA ALA A 23 -26.56 -4.01 32.59
C ALA A 23 -26.00 -3.37 31.30
N GLU A 24 -26.85 -2.92 30.38
CA GLU A 24 -26.42 -2.22 29.16
C GLU A 24 -25.70 -0.90 29.49
N ILE A 25 -26.25 -0.10 30.41
CA ILE A 25 -25.64 1.14 30.88
C ILE A 25 -24.27 0.86 31.52
N THR A 26 -24.18 -0.18 32.35
CA THR A 26 -22.95 -0.56 33.04
C THR A 26 -21.87 -0.98 32.02
N LEU A 27 -22.24 -1.81 31.03
CA LEU A 27 -21.32 -2.19 29.96
C LEU A 27 -20.80 -0.96 29.21
N ARG A 28 -21.69 0.00 28.87
CA ARG A 28 -21.31 1.26 28.21
C ARG A 28 -20.37 2.13 29.03
N ILE A 29 -20.62 2.29 30.33
CA ILE A 29 -19.79 3.09 31.24
C ILE A 29 -18.39 2.48 31.39
N LEU A 30 -18.31 1.16 31.49
CA LEU A 30 -17.03 0.45 31.65
C LEU A 30 -16.23 0.35 30.34
N ASP A 31 -16.77 0.87 29.24
CA ASP A 31 -16.23 0.76 27.88
C ASP A 31 -15.72 -0.64 27.51
N LEU A 32 -16.34 -1.68 28.10
CA LEU A 32 -15.95 -3.05 27.83
C LEU A 32 -16.28 -3.35 26.36
N PRO A 33 -15.31 -3.75 25.52
CA PRO A 33 -15.57 -4.00 24.12
C PRO A 33 -16.69 -5.02 24.01
N ALA A 34 -17.75 -4.68 23.26
CA ALA A 34 -18.74 -5.67 22.91
C ALA A 34 -17.98 -6.81 22.22
N PRO A 35 -18.25 -8.08 22.52
CA PRO A 35 -17.58 -9.18 21.85
C PRO A 35 -17.90 -9.04 20.36
N PHE A 36 -16.92 -8.54 19.61
CA PHE A 36 -17.01 -8.49 18.17
C PHE A 36 -16.90 -9.93 17.70
N ASP A 37 -17.73 -10.29 16.74
CA ASP A 37 -17.61 -11.58 16.09
C ASP A 37 -16.21 -11.66 15.50
N GLN A 38 -15.46 -12.70 15.86
CA GLN A 38 -14.12 -12.90 15.31
C GLN A 38 -14.27 -12.95 13.80
N PHE A 39 -13.68 -11.98 13.12
CA PHE A 39 -13.75 -11.88 11.68
C PHE A 39 -12.90 -13.01 11.09
N SER A 40 -13.54 -13.96 10.42
CA SER A 40 -12.83 -14.99 9.66
C SER A 40 -12.45 -14.40 8.31
N PHE A 41 -11.32 -13.68 8.30
CA PHE A 41 -10.68 -13.21 7.08
C PHE A 41 -10.28 -14.44 6.23
N LEU A 42 -10.84 -14.57 5.01
CA LEU A 42 -10.61 -15.75 4.16
C LEU A 42 -9.17 -15.86 3.63
N GLY A 43 -8.39 -14.76 3.62
CA GLY A 43 -6.97 -14.74 3.22
C GLY A 43 -5.98 -14.73 4.40
N GLN A 44 -5.27 -15.83 4.65
CA GLN A 44 -4.24 -15.89 5.71
C GLN A 44 -3.06 -14.90 5.53
N GLU A 45 -2.94 -14.23 4.39
CA GLU A 45 -1.77 -13.40 4.04
C GLU A 45 -1.67 -12.07 4.82
N LEU A 46 -2.73 -11.64 5.51
CA LEU A 46 -2.71 -10.47 6.41
C LEU A 46 -3.00 -10.86 7.86
N ALA A 47 -2.83 -12.14 8.19
CA ALA A 47 -3.12 -12.72 9.50
C ALA A 47 -2.07 -12.41 10.58
N ALA A 48 -1.28 -11.34 10.42
CA ALA A 48 -0.58 -10.80 11.58
C ALA A 48 -1.65 -10.24 12.52
N ARG A 49 -1.68 -10.75 13.77
CA ARG A 49 -2.75 -10.51 14.75
C ARG A 49 -2.91 -9.04 15.15
N ASP A 50 -2.11 -8.15 14.60
CA ASP A 50 -2.05 -6.72 14.84
C ASP A 50 -2.37 -5.85 13.62
N THR A 51 -2.53 -6.41 12.39
CA THR A 51 -2.79 -5.60 11.18
C THR A 51 -4.16 -4.93 11.19
N PHE A 52 -5.17 -5.61 11.75
CA PHE A 52 -6.55 -5.13 11.76
C PHE A 52 -7.09 -5.02 13.17
N GLU A 53 -7.98 -4.05 13.37
CA GLU A 53 -8.78 -3.94 14.58
C GLU A 53 -10.27 -3.83 14.24
N PRO A 54 -11.17 -4.22 15.16
CA PRO A 54 -12.60 -4.14 14.94
C PRO A 54 -13.09 -2.71 14.65
N ASP A 55 -14.06 -2.58 13.76
CA ASP A 55 -14.74 -1.33 13.46
C ASP A 55 -16.25 -1.55 13.46
N ALA A 56 -17.01 -0.71 14.17
CA ALA A 56 -18.44 -0.93 14.38
C ALA A 56 -19.27 -0.83 13.10
N GLU A 57 -18.84 -0.01 12.13
CA GLU A 57 -19.59 0.25 10.90
C GLU A 57 -19.03 -0.56 9.72
N ARG A 58 -17.70 -0.66 9.64
CA ARG A 58 -16.96 -1.32 8.55
C ARG A 58 -16.57 -2.75 8.87
N PHE A 59 -16.94 -3.24 10.06
CA PHE A 59 -16.60 -4.54 10.66
C PHE A 59 -15.12 -4.65 11.08
N TRP A 60 -14.18 -4.20 10.24
CA TRP A 60 -12.77 -4.04 10.58
C TRP A 60 -12.16 -2.83 9.87
N ARG A 61 -11.04 -2.36 10.40
CA ARG A 61 -10.17 -1.35 9.79
C ARG A 61 -8.71 -1.71 10.01
N ILE A 62 -7.81 -1.10 9.26
CA ILE A 62 -6.37 -1.29 9.49
C ILE A 62 -6.04 -0.65 10.84
N ASN A 63 -5.30 -1.38 11.68
CA ASN A 63 -4.80 -0.86 12.94
C ASN A 63 -3.72 0.18 12.64
N PRO A 64 -3.89 1.46 13.02
CA PRO A 64 -2.89 2.51 12.78
C PRO A 64 -1.55 2.26 13.48
N ARG A 65 -1.50 1.33 14.44
CA ARG A 65 -0.28 0.91 15.14
C ARG A 65 0.45 -0.26 14.47
N ALA A 66 -0.09 -0.81 13.38
CA ALA A 66 0.56 -1.89 12.64
C ALA A 66 1.79 -1.34 11.89
N HIS A 67 2.98 -1.50 12.46
CA HIS A 67 4.22 -0.91 11.93
C HIS A 67 4.62 -1.37 10.51
N HIS A 68 4.02 -2.46 10.01
CA HIS A 68 4.27 -3.00 8.67
C HIS A 68 3.31 -2.45 7.60
N VAL A 69 2.30 -1.65 7.99
CA VAL A 69 1.39 -0.97 7.07
C VAL A 69 1.47 0.54 7.34
N GLU A 70 1.73 1.33 6.30
CA GLU A 70 1.64 2.79 6.37
C GLU A 70 0.17 3.21 6.55
N ALA A 71 -0.41 3.07 7.75
CA ALA A 71 -1.83 3.31 8.00
C ALA A 71 -2.09 4.65 8.71
N ASN A 72 -3.13 5.37 8.29
CA ASN A 72 -3.61 6.58 8.96
C ASN A 72 -4.57 6.27 10.12
N PRO A 73 -4.86 7.23 11.01
CA PRO A 73 -5.76 7.05 12.15
C PRO A 73 -7.17 6.55 11.78
N ASP A 74 -7.67 6.85 10.58
CA ASP A 74 -8.97 6.39 10.06
C ASP A 74 -8.97 4.91 9.64
N GLY A 75 -7.79 4.27 9.62
CA GLY A 75 -7.60 2.86 9.31
C GLY A 75 -7.53 2.55 7.82
N PHE A 76 -6.99 3.49 7.03
CA PHE A 76 -6.66 3.31 5.61
C PHE A 76 -5.15 3.40 5.37
N ARG A 77 -4.66 2.82 4.28
CA ARG A 77 -3.25 2.92 3.88
C ARG A 77 -2.95 4.30 3.27
N GLY A 78 -1.83 4.89 3.64
CA GLY A 78 -1.36 6.20 3.17
C GLY A 78 -1.82 7.36 4.05
N ASN A 79 -1.48 8.58 3.64
CA ASN A 79 -1.91 9.79 4.30
C ASN A 79 -3.43 10.01 4.19
N TRP A 80 -4.01 10.54 5.26
CA TRP A 80 -5.29 11.23 5.15
C TRP A 80 -5.07 12.65 4.64
N VAL A 81 -6.04 13.17 3.88
CA VAL A 81 -6.00 14.55 3.38
C VAL A 81 -6.57 15.52 4.40
N ASP A 82 -6.17 16.79 4.33
CA ASP A 82 -6.84 17.84 5.08
C ASP A 82 -8.31 17.95 4.65
N ALA A 83 -9.21 18.08 5.63
CA ALA A 83 -10.63 18.28 5.41
C ALA A 83 -10.91 19.55 4.58
N ARG A 84 -10.00 20.54 4.61
CA ARG A 84 -10.06 21.69 3.70
C ARG A 84 -9.27 21.42 2.43
N LYS A 85 -9.99 21.19 1.33
CA LYS A 85 -9.40 21.11 -0.01
C LYS A 85 -8.99 22.51 -0.49
N SER A 86 -7.73 22.64 -0.93
CA SER A 86 -7.25 23.89 -1.53
C SER A 86 -7.89 24.12 -2.91
N PRO A 87 -8.19 25.37 -3.33
CA PRO A 87 -8.66 25.67 -4.69
C PRO A 87 -7.72 25.20 -5.82
N HIS A 88 -6.46 24.88 -5.46
CA HIS A 88 -5.41 24.46 -6.39
C HIS A 88 -5.16 22.95 -6.38
N GLU A 89 -5.88 22.22 -5.53
CA GLU A 89 -5.79 20.78 -5.39
C GLU A 89 -6.76 20.06 -6.33
N PHE A 90 -6.23 19.09 -7.08
CA PHE A 90 -7.01 18.08 -7.79
C PHE A 90 -6.96 16.78 -6.97
N ARG A 91 -8.05 16.46 -6.29
CA ARG A 91 -8.12 15.34 -5.35
C ARG A 91 -8.80 14.13 -5.97
N ILE A 92 -8.09 13.02 -5.94
CA ILE A 92 -8.51 11.72 -6.42
C ILE A 92 -8.84 10.86 -5.21
N VAL A 93 -10.03 10.27 -5.16
CA VAL A 93 -10.38 9.27 -4.15
C VAL A 93 -10.55 7.93 -4.85
N CYS A 94 -9.69 6.97 -4.55
CA CYS A 94 -9.80 5.60 -5.04
C CYS A 94 -10.60 4.78 -4.01
N VAL A 95 -11.79 4.32 -4.37
CA VAL A 95 -12.64 3.48 -3.51
C VAL A 95 -12.55 2.03 -3.97
N GLY A 96 -12.24 1.12 -3.04
CA GLY A 96 -12.15 -0.29 -3.37
C GLY A 96 -11.73 -1.18 -2.22
N ASP A 97 -11.12 -2.31 -2.58
CA ASP A 97 -10.77 -3.39 -1.68
C ASP A 97 -9.25 -3.58 -1.56
N SER A 98 -8.78 -4.83 -1.41
CA SER A 98 -7.37 -5.20 -1.38
C SER A 98 -6.59 -4.77 -2.63
N CYS A 99 -7.24 -4.71 -3.79
CA CYS A 99 -6.60 -4.23 -5.02
C CYS A 99 -6.35 -2.72 -4.96
N THR A 100 -7.27 -1.95 -4.37
CA THR A 100 -7.06 -0.50 -4.15
C THR A 100 -6.05 -0.24 -3.04
N PHE A 101 -6.06 -1.07 -1.99
CA PHE A 101 -5.01 -1.06 -0.95
C PHE A 101 -3.61 -1.35 -1.52
N GLY A 102 -3.53 -2.19 -2.57
CA GLY A 102 -2.28 -2.66 -3.18
C GLY A 102 -1.63 -3.81 -2.40
N VAL A 103 -2.39 -4.88 -2.13
CA VAL A 103 -1.81 -6.12 -1.58
C VAL A 103 -0.73 -6.64 -2.52
N GLY A 104 0.42 -7.02 -1.97
CA GLY A 104 1.56 -7.52 -2.74
C GLY A 104 2.39 -6.45 -3.45
N VAL A 105 2.08 -5.15 -3.26
CA VAL A 105 2.87 -4.05 -3.80
C VAL A 105 3.19 -2.96 -2.76
N ARG A 106 4.24 -2.18 -3.03
CA ARG A 106 4.60 -1.02 -2.19
C ARG A 106 3.53 0.07 -2.30
N TYR A 107 3.44 0.94 -1.29
CA TYR A 107 2.45 2.04 -1.31
C TYR A 107 2.64 2.96 -2.52
N ASP A 108 3.90 3.29 -2.84
CA ASP A 108 4.25 4.08 -4.03
C ASP A 108 4.01 3.35 -5.36
N GLU A 109 3.76 2.05 -5.33
CA GLU A 109 3.44 1.25 -6.50
C GLU A 109 1.95 1.06 -6.76
N THR A 110 1.09 1.47 -5.82
CA THR A 110 -0.36 1.42 -5.99
C THR A 110 -0.80 2.25 -7.20
N PHE A 111 -1.89 1.85 -7.86
CA PHE A 111 -2.35 2.53 -9.06
C PHE A 111 -2.78 3.97 -8.75
N GLY A 112 -3.34 4.22 -7.56
CA GLY A 112 -3.76 5.55 -7.13
C GLY A 112 -2.58 6.50 -6.94
N VAL A 113 -1.51 6.06 -6.28
CA VAL A 113 -0.29 6.88 -6.08
C VAL A 113 0.49 7.05 -7.40
N ARG A 114 0.47 6.05 -8.29
CA ARG A 114 1.04 6.19 -9.65
C ARG A 114 0.25 7.16 -10.53
N THR A 115 -1.08 7.17 -10.39
CA THR A 115 -1.96 8.14 -11.04
C THR A 115 -1.66 9.55 -10.55
N GLU A 116 -1.52 9.72 -9.23
CA GLU A 116 -1.11 10.99 -8.60
C GLU A 116 0.16 11.55 -9.24
N ARG A 117 1.24 10.75 -9.25
CA ARG A 117 2.54 11.17 -9.80
C ARG A 117 2.48 11.50 -11.29
N THR A 118 1.76 10.70 -12.06
CA THR A 118 1.66 10.89 -13.51
C THR A 118 0.90 12.17 -13.85
N LEU A 119 -0.24 12.40 -13.19
CA LEU A 119 -1.01 13.63 -13.37
C LEU A 119 -0.28 14.85 -12.80
N GLN A 120 0.43 14.72 -11.68
CA GLN A 120 1.24 15.80 -11.11
C GLN A 120 2.33 16.27 -12.08
N ARG A 121 2.95 15.35 -12.85
CA ARG A 121 3.92 15.69 -13.91
C ARG A 121 3.23 16.39 -15.09
N ALA A 122 2.03 15.95 -15.45
CA ALA A 122 1.26 16.56 -16.54
C ALA A 122 0.72 17.96 -16.16
N TRP A 123 0.46 18.20 -14.87
CA TRP A 123 -0.08 19.44 -14.32
C TRP A 123 0.86 20.03 -13.26
N PRO A 124 2.03 20.57 -13.66
CA PRO A 124 3.02 21.08 -12.71
C PRO A 124 2.54 22.27 -11.88
N ASP A 125 1.50 22.98 -12.32
CA ASP A 125 0.90 24.12 -11.62
C ASP A 125 -0.30 23.75 -10.73
N ARG A 126 -0.55 22.44 -10.55
CA ARG A 126 -1.62 21.89 -9.70
C ARG A 126 -1.02 21.04 -8.60
N VAL A 127 -1.82 20.78 -7.58
CA VAL A 127 -1.49 19.80 -6.55
C VAL A 127 -2.39 18.59 -6.77
N VAL A 128 -1.84 17.49 -7.27
CA VAL A 128 -2.62 16.26 -7.44
C VAL A 128 -2.46 15.40 -6.22
N SER A 129 -3.53 15.09 -5.49
CA SER A 129 -3.53 14.21 -4.31
C SER A 129 -4.38 12.99 -4.55
N THR A 130 -3.98 11.86 -3.96
CA THR A 130 -4.79 10.64 -3.95
C THR A 130 -5.06 10.17 -2.52
N VAL A 131 -6.31 9.79 -2.24
CA VAL A 131 -6.74 9.06 -1.06
C VAL A 131 -7.10 7.64 -1.46
N LEU A 132 -6.50 6.65 -0.81
CA LEU A 132 -6.86 5.24 -1.00
C LEU A 132 -7.86 4.81 0.07
N LEU A 133 -9.13 4.69 -0.30
CA LEU A 133 -10.16 4.04 0.51
C LEU A 133 -10.25 2.55 0.15
N GLY A 134 -9.10 1.88 0.21
CA GLY A 134 -8.95 0.45 -0.01
C GLY A 134 -8.57 -0.26 1.27
N VAL A 135 -9.33 -1.29 1.66
CA VAL A 135 -9.00 -2.16 2.79
C VAL A 135 -9.18 -3.61 2.35
N PRO A 136 -8.20 -4.50 2.64
CA PRO A 136 -8.33 -5.91 2.29
C PRO A 136 -9.58 -6.56 2.87
N GLY A 137 -10.25 -7.36 2.04
CA GLY A 137 -11.48 -8.07 2.39
C GLY A 137 -12.77 -7.24 2.25
N TYR A 138 -12.70 -5.93 2.02
CA TYR A 138 -13.91 -5.11 1.85
C TYR A 138 -14.70 -5.54 0.62
N SER A 139 -16.02 -5.68 0.80
CA SER A 139 -17.00 -5.77 -0.29
C SER A 139 -17.54 -4.37 -0.61
N THR A 140 -18.42 -4.25 -1.61
CA THR A 140 -19.11 -2.99 -1.89
C THR A 140 -19.88 -2.43 -0.69
N HIS A 141 -20.29 -3.27 0.26
CA HIS A 141 -20.93 -2.80 1.48
C HIS A 141 -20.00 -1.90 2.29
N GLN A 142 -18.79 -2.38 2.62
CA GLN A 142 -17.81 -1.60 3.39
C GLN A 142 -17.30 -0.42 2.56
N CYS A 143 -17.12 -0.57 1.24
CA CYS A 143 -16.75 0.55 0.37
C CYS A 143 -17.77 1.70 0.47
N ARG A 144 -19.08 1.39 0.47
CA ARG A 144 -20.15 2.38 0.62
C ARG A 144 -20.10 3.03 2.00
N VAL A 145 -19.97 2.25 3.07
CA VAL A 145 -19.90 2.74 4.45
C VAL A 145 -18.65 3.59 4.69
N ALA A 146 -17.52 3.25 4.07
CA ALA A 146 -16.28 4.02 4.15
C ALA A 146 -16.39 5.38 3.44
N PHE A 147 -16.92 5.40 2.22
CA PHE A 147 -16.90 6.58 1.36
C PHE A 147 -18.09 7.53 1.53
N VAL A 148 -19.33 7.02 1.53
CA VAL A 148 -20.54 7.88 1.45
C VAL A 148 -20.60 8.94 2.57
N PRO A 149 -20.34 8.63 3.85
CA PRO A 149 -20.35 9.63 4.91
C PRO A 149 -19.27 10.70 4.78
N ARG A 150 -18.21 10.41 4.03
CA ARG A 150 -17.01 11.25 3.88
C ARG A 150 -16.94 11.96 2.53
N ALA A 151 -17.84 11.66 1.58
CA ALA A 151 -17.75 12.19 0.22
C ALA A 151 -17.68 13.72 0.19
N ALA A 152 -18.53 14.40 0.97
CA ALA A 152 -18.55 15.86 1.07
C ALA A 152 -17.31 16.44 1.76
N GLU A 153 -16.78 15.77 2.80
CA GLU A 153 -15.56 16.19 3.49
C GLU A 153 -14.32 16.01 2.60
N LEU A 154 -14.24 14.88 1.91
CA LEU A 154 -13.15 14.59 0.99
C LEU A 154 -13.17 15.52 -0.22
N ALA A 155 -14.35 15.96 -0.68
CA ALA A 155 -14.54 16.83 -1.84
C ALA A 155 -13.72 16.39 -3.09
N PRO A 156 -13.82 15.13 -3.54
CA PRO A 156 -13.04 14.64 -4.68
C PRO A 156 -13.38 15.40 -5.97
N ASP A 157 -12.38 15.64 -6.81
CA ASP A 157 -12.61 15.99 -8.22
C ASP A 157 -12.84 14.74 -9.06
N LEU A 158 -12.18 13.64 -8.68
CA LEU A 158 -12.29 12.35 -9.33
C LEU A 158 -12.44 11.24 -8.28
N THR A 159 -13.50 10.47 -8.41
CA THR A 159 -13.70 9.23 -7.66
C THR A 159 -13.45 8.06 -8.59
N VAL A 160 -12.41 7.28 -8.31
CA VAL A 160 -12.07 6.06 -9.05
C VAL A 160 -12.65 4.87 -8.30
N LEU A 161 -13.56 4.14 -8.92
CA LEU A 161 -14.18 2.95 -8.33
C LEU A 161 -13.51 1.69 -8.89
N TYR A 162 -12.80 0.96 -8.02
CA TYR A 162 -12.29 -0.39 -8.30
C TYR A 162 -12.91 -1.33 -7.26
N VAL A 163 -14.13 -1.79 -7.55
CA VAL A 163 -14.99 -2.53 -6.62
C VAL A 163 -15.50 -3.82 -7.25
N GLY A 164 -15.91 -4.79 -6.42
CA GLY A 164 -16.38 -6.09 -6.90
C GLY A 164 -15.26 -6.98 -7.42
N ALA A 165 -14.01 -6.75 -7.01
CA ALA A 165 -12.88 -7.52 -7.51
C ALA A 165 -12.85 -8.95 -6.94
N TRP A 166 -13.30 -9.15 -5.69
CA TRP A 166 -13.35 -10.50 -5.13
C TRP A 166 -14.40 -10.74 -4.04
N ASN A 167 -14.53 -9.79 -3.13
CA ASN A 167 -15.11 -10.07 -1.82
C ASN A 167 -16.64 -10.20 -1.81
N ASP A 168 -17.33 -9.54 -2.74
CA ASP A 168 -18.79 -9.50 -2.81
C ASP A 168 -19.41 -10.88 -3.06
N PHE A 169 -18.81 -11.68 -3.95
CA PHE A 169 -19.28 -13.02 -4.27
C PHE A 169 -18.68 -14.13 -3.38
N GLY A 170 -17.86 -13.75 -2.40
CA GLY A 170 -17.41 -14.67 -1.36
C GLY A 170 -18.58 -15.23 -0.53
N PRO A 171 -18.41 -16.39 0.13
CA PRO A 171 -19.46 -17.00 0.94
C PRO A 171 -19.78 -16.13 2.15
N ALA A 172 -21.05 -15.98 2.46
CA ALA A 172 -21.50 -15.36 3.70
C ALA A 172 -21.27 -16.34 4.86
N VAL A 173 -20.23 -16.10 5.67
CA VAL A 173 -19.96 -16.94 6.84
C VAL A 173 -20.90 -16.56 7.98
N GLY A 174 -21.92 -17.38 8.22
CA GLY A 174 -22.96 -17.16 9.24
C GLY A 174 -23.91 -15.97 9.01
N ALA A 175 -23.51 -14.94 8.26
CA ALA A 175 -24.33 -13.77 7.92
C ALA A 175 -23.82 -13.05 6.66
N THR A 176 -24.73 -12.47 5.88
CA THR A 176 -24.38 -11.53 4.80
C THR A 176 -23.81 -10.24 5.39
N ASP A 177 -23.13 -9.42 4.58
CA ASP A 177 -22.58 -8.14 5.06
C ASP A 177 -23.72 -7.22 5.55
N ARG A 178 -24.90 -7.25 4.92
CA ARG A 178 -26.09 -6.54 5.40
C ARG A 178 -26.54 -7.02 6.79
N GLU A 179 -26.66 -8.33 6.97
CA GLU A 179 -27.06 -8.92 8.26
C GLU A 179 -26.03 -8.60 9.36
N GLN A 180 -24.74 -8.55 9.01
CA GLN A 180 -23.68 -8.12 9.93
C GLN A 180 -23.83 -6.64 10.33
N ALA A 181 -24.13 -5.75 9.38
CA ALA A 181 -24.38 -4.34 9.68
C ALA A 181 -25.61 -4.14 10.58
N GLU A 182 -26.69 -4.89 10.35
CA GLU A 182 -27.88 -4.85 11.22
C GLU A 182 -27.55 -5.28 12.67
N ARG A 183 -26.61 -6.20 12.85
CA ARG A 183 -26.11 -6.63 14.17
C ARG A 183 -25.29 -5.55 14.89
N ALA A 184 -24.64 -4.64 14.17
CA ALA A 184 -23.94 -3.51 14.79
C ALA A 184 -24.88 -2.59 15.58
N GLY A 185 -26.16 -2.52 15.17
CA GLY A 185 -27.22 -1.79 15.88
C GLY A 185 -27.78 -2.50 17.12
N TRP A 186 -27.36 -3.73 17.42
CA TRP A 186 -27.85 -4.48 18.58
C TRP A 186 -27.24 -3.98 19.90
N SER A 187 -28.03 -4.07 20.98
CA SER A 187 -27.53 -3.84 22.34
C SER A 187 -26.35 -4.77 22.66
N ARG A 188 -25.45 -4.36 23.57
CA ARG A 188 -24.31 -5.19 23.98
C ARG A 188 -24.80 -6.51 24.57
N ILE A 189 -25.90 -6.46 25.33
CA ILE A 189 -26.54 -7.66 25.89
C ILE A 189 -27.03 -8.60 24.79
N ARG A 190 -27.70 -8.08 23.75
CA ARG A 190 -28.19 -8.92 22.65
C ARG A 190 -27.04 -9.62 21.93
N ARG A 191 -25.89 -8.95 21.76
CA ARG A 191 -24.68 -9.55 21.15
C ARG A 191 -24.03 -10.62 22.03
N VAL A 192 -23.96 -10.39 23.35
CA VAL A 192 -23.47 -11.41 24.30
C VAL A 192 -24.36 -12.65 24.27
N LEU A 193 -25.69 -12.46 24.25
CA LEU A 193 -26.64 -13.56 24.14
C LEU A 193 -26.49 -14.28 22.80
N ASP A 194 -26.44 -13.56 21.67
CA ASP A 194 -26.23 -14.16 20.35
C ASP A 194 -24.97 -15.02 20.29
N ARG A 195 -23.87 -14.55 20.88
CA ARG A 195 -22.62 -15.32 20.98
C ARG A 195 -22.73 -16.55 21.88
N ALA A 196 -23.51 -16.47 22.96
CA ALA A 196 -23.65 -17.57 23.92
C ALA A 196 -24.58 -18.69 23.42
N VAL A 197 -25.56 -18.36 22.57
CA VAL A 197 -26.55 -19.33 22.07
C VAL A 197 -26.39 -19.63 20.57
N GLY A 198 -25.58 -18.85 19.85
CA GLY A 198 -25.31 -19.03 18.43
C GLY A 198 -24.33 -20.17 18.13
N PRO A 199 -24.28 -20.64 16.87
CA PRO A 199 -23.36 -21.68 16.45
C PRO A 199 -21.90 -21.22 16.60
N ASP A 200 -20.96 -22.16 16.78
CA ASP A 200 -19.54 -21.84 16.78
C ASP A 200 -19.13 -21.28 15.42
N ARG A 201 -18.85 -19.99 15.41
CA ARG A 201 -18.54 -19.25 14.18
C ARG A 201 -17.16 -19.60 13.63
N ALA A 202 -16.23 -20.07 14.46
CA ALA A 202 -14.92 -20.52 13.99
C ALA A 202 -15.05 -21.85 13.25
N GLU A 203 -15.89 -22.76 13.75
CA GLU A 203 -16.21 -24.05 13.11
C GLU A 203 -16.95 -23.84 11.78
N LEU A 204 -17.98 -22.99 11.77
CA LEU A 204 -18.69 -22.60 10.54
C LEU A 204 -17.75 -21.95 9.51
N ALA A 205 -16.84 -21.07 9.96
CA ALA A 205 -15.88 -20.44 9.06
C ALA A 205 -14.92 -21.44 8.42
N ALA A 206 -14.46 -22.44 9.17
CA ALA A 206 -13.58 -23.49 8.66
C ALA A 206 -14.31 -24.36 7.62
N GLU A 207 -15.51 -24.82 7.94
CA GLU A 207 -16.35 -25.65 7.04
C GLU A 207 -16.68 -24.90 5.73
N GLN A 208 -17.08 -23.62 5.84
CA GLN A 208 -17.45 -22.81 4.68
C GLN A 208 -16.24 -22.36 3.86
N LYS A 209 -15.07 -22.19 4.49
CA LYS A 209 -13.80 -21.93 3.78
C LYS A 209 -13.41 -23.14 2.94
N ASP A 210 -13.48 -24.35 3.50
CA ASP A 210 -13.20 -25.58 2.75
C ASP A 210 -14.17 -25.73 1.57
N LEU A 211 -15.44 -25.43 1.77
CA LEU A 211 -16.44 -25.48 0.71
C LEU A 211 -16.22 -24.41 -0.37
N PHE A 212 -15.80 -23.19 0.00
CA PHE A 212 -15.45 -22.12 -0.94
C PHE A 212 -14.17 -22.38 -1.74
N VAL A 213 -13.11 -22.86 -1.08
CA VAL A 213 -11.86 -23.26 -1.76
C VAL A 213 -12.12 -24.37 -2.78
N ASN A 214 -13.10 -25.23 -2.50
CA ASN A 214 -13.53 -26.30 -3.41
C ASN A 214 -14.64 -25.88 -4.39
N GLY A 215 -14.90 -24.58 -4.57
CA GLY A 215 -15.86 -24.06 -5.55
C GLY A 215 -17.35 -24.26 -5.21
N ASN A 216 -17.65 -24.77 -4.01
CA ASN A 216 -18.99 -25.11 -3.56
C ASN A 216 -19.45 -24.17 -2.44
N ALA A 217 -19.61 -22.87 -2.70
CA ALA A 217 -20.00 -21.90 -1.66
C ALA A 217 -21.35 -22.29 -1.01
N PRO A 218 -21.36 -22.69 0.27
CA PRO A 218 -22.54 -23.20 0.93
C PRO A 218 -23.30 -22.01 1.52
N ALA A 219 -24.47 -21.72 0.96
CA ALA A 219 -25.45 -20.76 1.48
C ALA A 219 -25.02 -19.27 1.48
N ARG A 220 -25.47 -18.58 0.42
CA ARG A 220 -25.51 -17.11 0.23
C ARG A 220 -24.15 -16.44 0.06
N ARG A 221 -24.13 -15.39 -0.77
CA ARG A 221 -22.97 -14.53 -1.00
C ARG A 221 -22.92 -13.44 0.07
N ARG A 222 -21.73 -12.92 0.36
CA ARG A 222 -21.55 -11.78 1.27
C ARG A 222 -22.40 -10.58 0.85
N VAL A 223 -22.46 -10.31 -0.45
CA VAL A 223 -23.30 -9.27 -1.05
C VAL A 223 -24.00 -9.85 -2.27
N SER A 224 -25.32 -9.79 -2.33
CA SER A 224 -26.07 -10.19 -3.53
C SER A 224 -25.85 -9.23 -4.71
N ILE A 225 -26.21 -9.62 -5.95
CA ILE A 225 -26.07 -8.72 -7.11
C ILE A 225 -26.93 -7.44 -6.95
N ASP A 226 -28.12 -7.56 -6.37
CA ASP A 226 -29.00 -6.40 -6.13
C ASP A 226 -28.39 -5.46 -5.09
N GLU A 227 -27.86 -5.99 -3.99
CA GLU A 227 -27.16 -5.20 -2.98
C GLU A 227 -25.86 -4.59 -3.53
N PHE A 228 -25.12 -5.32 -4.36
CA PHE A 228 -23.94 -4.83 -5.05
C PHE A 228 -24.27 -3.61 -5.90
N ARG A 229 -25.33 -3.71 -6.73
CA ARG A 229 -25.79 -2.60 -7.56
C ARG A 229 -26.21 -1.39 -6.73
N ALA A 230 -27.01 -1.61 -5.68
CA ALA A 230 -27.44 -0.55 -4.78
C ALA A 230 -26.26 0.12 -4.04
N ASN A 231 -25.24 -0.65 -3.66
CA ASN A 231 -24.05 -0.12 -3.01
C ASN A 231 -23.23 0.76 -3.95
N VAL A 232 -22.97 0.29 -5.18
CA VAL A 232 -22.23 1.05 -6.18
C VAL A 232 -23.00 2.31 -6.58
N GLU A 233 -24.30 2.22 -6.78
CA GLU A 233 -25.15 3.40 -7.07
C GLU A 233 -25.05 4.44 -5.96
N ALA A 234 -25.15 4.04 -4.69
CA ALA A 234 -25.02 4.96 -3.55
C ALA A 234 -23.65 5.67 -3.51
N ILE A 235 -22.56 4.95 -3.85
CA ILE A 235 -21.22 5.54 -3.95
C ILE A 235 -21.15 6.56 -5.10
N VAL A 236 -21.68 6.22 -6.28
CA VAL A 236 -21.71 7.11 -7.46
C VAL A 236 -22.52 8.37 -7.18
N VAL A 237 -23.70 8.24 -6.56
CA VAL A 237 -24.55 9.37 -6.17
C VAL A 237 -23.83 10.26 -5.17
N ALA A 238 -23.26 9.71 -4.09
CA ALA A 238 -22.55 10.50 -3.11
C ALA A 238 -21.33 11.24 -3.69
N ALA A 239 -20.60 10.61 -4.62
CA ALA A 239 -19.49 11.24 -5.32
C ALA A 239 -19.97 12.44 -6.16
N ARG A 240 -21.04 12.26 -6.93
CA ARG A 240 -21.62 13.33 -7.76
C ARG A 240 -22.20 14.47 -6.94
N ASP A 241 -22.87 14.16 -5.83
CA ASP A 241 -23.39 15.15 -4.89
C ASP A 241 -22.26 15.97 -4.24
N ALA A 242 -21.07 15.37 -4.07
CA ALA A 242 -19.86 16.06 -3.65
C ALA A 242 -19.14 16.83 -4.77
N GLY A 243 -19.69 16.84 -6.00
CA GLY A 243 -19.14 17.53 -7.17
C GLY A 243 -18.07 16.74 -7.93
N SER A 244 -17.89 15.45 -7.63
CA SER A 244 -16.86 14.61 -8.24
C SER A 244 -17.30 14.03 -9.58
N GLU A 245 -16.36 13.98 -10.52
CA GLU A 245 -16.45 13.07 -11.66
C GLU A 245 -16.24 11.62 -11.17
N VAL A 246 -16.90 10.65 -11.80
CA VAL A 246 -16.77 9.22 -11.42
C VAL A 246 -16.22 8.40 -12.59
N LEU A 247 -15.13 7.69 -12.32
CA LEU A 247 -14.51 6.71 -13.22
C LEU A 247 -14.66 5.30 -12.62
N VAL A 248 -15.42 4.44 -13.27
CA VAL A 248 -15.53 3.02 -12.91
C VAL A 248 -14.46 2.24 -13.65
N VAL A 249 -13.56 1.62 -12.91
CA VAL A 249 -12.53 0.72 -13.45
C VAL A 249 -13.04 -0.70 -13.27
N PHE A 250 -13.29 -1.41 -14.38
CA PHE A 250 -13.73 -2.80 -14.30
C PHE A 250 -12.57 -3.67 -13.83
N PRO A 251 -12.69 -4.44 -12.73
CA PRO A 251 -11.63 -5.36 -12.35
C PRO A 251 -11.38 -6.43 -13.41
N THR A 252 -10.14 -6.92 -13.45
CA THR A 252 -9.71 -8.01 -14.32
C THR A 252 -8.95 -9.05 -13.49
N TRP A 253 -8.89 -10.28 -14.00
CA TRP A 253 -8.35 -11.44 -13.30
C TRP A 253 -7.45 -12.29 -14.21
N PRO A 254 -6.60 -13.16 -13.65
CA PRO A 254 -5.96 -14.24 -14.40
C PRO A 254 -7.00 -15.13 -15.08
N ARG A 255 -6.67 -15.69 -16.26
CA ARG A 255 -7.60 -16.56 -17.00
C ARG A 255 -8.00 -17.80 -16.21
N LYS A 256 -7.05 -18.36 -15.47
CA LYS A 256 -7.31 -19.49 -14.57
C LYS A 256 -8.32 -19.15 -13.49
N THR A 257 -8.23 -17.95 -12.89
CA THR A 257 -9.20 -17.49 -11.90
C THR A 257 -10.61 -17.42 -12.48
N ILE A 258 -10.77 -16.89 -13.69
CA ILE A 258 -12.07 -16.83 -14.37
C ILE A 258 -12.62 -18.23 -14.63
N ALA A 259 -11.76 -19.17 -15.04
CA ALA A 259 -12.14 -20.56 -15.30
C ALA A 259 -12.58 -21.30 -14.03
N ASP A 260 -11.87 -21.08 -12.91
CA ASP A 260 -12.17 -21.72 -11.62
C ASP A 260 -13.37 -21.06 -10.92
N PHE A 261 -13.56 -19.74 -11.11
CA PHE A 261 -14.59 -18.93 -10.45
C PHE A 261 -15.39 -18.10 -11.46
N PRO A 262 -16.22 -18.71 -12.32
CA PRO A 262 -16.96 -18.00 -13.36
C PRO A 262 -17.94 -16.94 -12.81
N ILE A 263 -18.29 -17.02 -11.52
CA ILE A 263 -19.14 -16.04 -10.83
C ILE A 263 -18.61 -14.60 -10.90
N VAL A 264 -17.29 -14.41 -11.07
CA VAL A 264 -16.70 -13.08 -11.24
C VAL A 264 -17.30 -12.34 -12.45
N LEU A 265 -17.72 -13.10 -13.48
CA LEU A 265 -18.30 -12.57 -14.70
C LEU A 265 -19.71 -12.00 -14.47
N ASP A 266 -20.51 -12.59 -13.57
CA ASP A 266 -21.84 -12.07 -13.24
C ASP A 266 -21.74 -10.68 -12.58
N TYR A 267 -20.80 -10.51 -11.65
CA TYR A 267 -20.56 -9.22 -10.98
C TYR A 267 -19.93 -8.19 -11.92
N SER A 268 -19.00 -8.62 -12.79
CA SER A 268 -18.44 -7.77 -13.83
C SER A 268 -19.52 -7.26 -14.79
N ALA A 269 -20.43 -8.14 -15.24
CA ALA A 269 -21.56 -7.78 -16.08
C ALA A 269 -22.54 -6.83 -15.38
N ALA A 270 -22.82 -7.07 -14.09
CA ALA A 270 -23.67 -6.19 -13.29
C ALA A 270 -23.07 -4.79 -13.13
N LEU A 271 -21.75 -4.69 -12.89
CA LEU A 271 -21.02 -3.42 -12.80
C LEU A 271 -21.00 -2.67 -14.13
N ARG A 272 -20.74 -3.36 -15.24
CA ARG A 272 -20.75 -2.78 -16.60
C ARG A 272 -22.12 -2.22 -16.96
N THR A 273 -23.17 -3.00 -16.71
CA THR A 273 -24.55 -2.58 -16.96
C THR A 273 -24.90 -1.36 -16.12
N LEU A 274 -24.58 -1.38 -14.83
CA LEU A 274 -24.86 -0.25 -13.94
C LEU A 274 -24.07 1.01 -14.32
N ALA A 275 -22.79 0.88 -14.68
CA ALA A 275 -21.98 2.01 -15.12
C ALA A 275 -22.56 2.69 -16.37
N GLN A 276 -23.14 1.91 -17.29
CA GLN A 276 -23.86 2.42 -18.47
C GLN A 276 -25.16 3.12 -18.06
N GLU A 277 -25.99 2.50 -17.21
CA GLU A 277 -27.26 3.06 -16.72
C GLU A 277 -27.03 4.39 -15.99
N LEU A 278 -25.98 4.49 -15.19
CA LEU A 278 -25.61 5.69 -14.46
C LEU A 278 -24.85 6.71 -15.32
N GLY A 279 -24.44 6.37 -16.54
CA GLY A 279 -23.67 7.24 -17.42
C GLY A 279 -22.31 7.66 -16.84
N THR A 280 -21.62 6.76 -16.15
CA THR A 280 -20.28 7.03 -15.59
C THR A 280 -19.20 6.89 -16.66
N LYS A 281 -18.04 7.55 -16.48
CA LYS A 281 -16.85 7.21 -17.26
C LYS A 281 -16.38 5.82 -16.87
N THR A 282 -15.87 5.05 -17.83
CA THR A 282 -15.44 3.67 -17.61
C THR A 282 -14.05 3.43 -18.16
N LEU A 283 -13.27 2.60 -17.47
CA LEU A 283 -12.02 2.04 -17.96
C LEU A 283 -12.15 0.51 -18.00
N ASP A 284 -12.04 -0.05 -19.21
CA ASP A 284 -11.95 -1.49 -19.38
C ASP A 284 -10.50 -1.95 -19.27
N THR A 285 -10.19 -2.68 -18.21
CA THR A 285 -8.83 -3.16 -17.98
C THR A 285 -8.55 -4.45 -18.75
N GLU A 286 -9.58 -5.16 -19.19
CA GLU A 286 -9.45 -6.42 -19.94
C GLU A 286 -8.71 -6.17 -21.26
N ASP A 287 -9.22 -5.22 -22.06
CA ASP A 287 -8.61 -4.80 -23.32
C ASP A 287 -7.20 -4.24 -23.12
N LEU A 288 -6.99 -3.50 -22.03
CA LEU A 288 -5.69 -2.91 -21.70
C LEU A 288 -4.63 -4.00 -21.42
N PHE A 289 -5.01 -5.02 -20.65
CA PHE A 289 -4.13 -6.12 -20.27
C PHE A 289 -3.87 -7.01 -21.49
N ASP A 290 -4.90 -7.40 -22.23
CA ASP A 290 -4.77 -8.23 -23.43
C ASP A 290 -3.95 -7.54 -24.53
N SER A 291 -4.12 -6.23 -24.71
CA SER A 291 -3.31 -5.45 -25.65
C SER A 291 -1.82 -5.44 -25.29
N LEU A 292 -1.47 -5.39 -23.99
CA LEU A 292 -0.07 -5.53 -23.57
C LEU A 292 0.42 -6.95 -23.81
N CYS A 293 -0.31 -7.96 -23.32
CA CYS A 293 0.08 -9.36 -23.45
C CYS A 293 0.30 -9.76 -24.92
N GLY A 294 -0.53 -9.29 -25.85
CA GLY A 294 -0.36 -9.52 -27.29
C GLY A 294 0.88 -8.87 -27.91
N ARG A 295 1.53 -7.92 -27.22
CA ARG A 295 2.80 -7.29 -27.64
C ARG A 295 4.04 -7.95 -27.04
N ILE A 296 3.87 -8.85 -26.07
CA ILE A 296 4.99 -9.55 -25.43
C ILE A 296 5.40 -10.72 -26.35
N PRO A 297 6.66 -10.79 -26.80
CA PRO A 297 7.10 -11.90 -27.65
C PRO A 297 7.05 -13.23 -26.91
N THR A 298 6.69 -14.30 -27.61
CA THR A 298 6.67 -15.66 -27.05
C THR A 298 8.03 -16.04 -26.46
N GLY A 299 8.06 -16.56 -25.23
CA GLY A 299 9.28 -17.01 -24.54
C GLY A 299 10.04 -15.92 -23.77
N TRP A 300 9.51 -14.68 -23.71
CA TRP A 300 10.09 -13.60 -22.88
C TRP A 300 9.69 -13.65 -21.40
N LEU A 301 8.68 -14.46 -21.08
CA LEU A 301 8.17 -14.67 -19.74
C LEU A 301 8.24 -16.16 -19.44
N ASP A 302 8.52 -16.49 -18.17
CA ASP A 302 8.56 -17.86 -17.68
C ASP A 302 7.13 -18.42 -17.52
N GLU A 303 6.14 -17.54 -17.39
CA GLU A 303 4.73 -17.87 -17.28
C GLU A 303 4.16 -18.40 -18.61
N ALA A 304 3.30 -19.43 -18.50
CA ALA A 304 2.62 -20.01 -19.66
C ALA A 304 1.60 -19.03 -20.29
N ASP A 305 0.98 -18.17 -19.48
CA ASP A 305 0.17 -17.04 -19.92
C ASP A 305 0.86 -15.74 -19.50
N PRO A 306 1.27 -14.86 -20.43
CA PRO A 306 1.86 -13.55 -20.11
C PRO A 306 1.02 -12.71 -19.15
N ARG A 307 -0.29 -12.93 -19.11
CA ARG A 307 -1.20 -12.24 -18.22
C ARG A 307 -0.96 -12.56 -16.76
N ASP A 308 -0.47 -13.76 -16.44
CA ASP A 308 -0.20 -14.16 -15.06
C ASP A 308 0.86 -13.26 -14.41
N SER A 309 1.82 -12.74 -15.20
CA SER A 309 2.84 -11.79 -14.73
C SER A 309 2.26 -10.42 -14.28
N LEU A 310 1.03 -10.10 -14.70
CA LEU A 310 0.32 -8.88 -14.31
C LEU A 310 -0.37 -9.00 -12.95
N PHE A 311 -0.26 -10.15 -12.29
CA PHE A 311 -0.81 -10.43 -10.98
C PHE A 311 0.25 -10.97 -10.02
N VAL A 312 0.08 -10.77 -8.72
CA VAL A 312 0.91 -11.41 -7.70
C VAL A 312 0.35 -12.74 -7.24
N ASP A 313 -0.95 -12.93 -7.39
CA ASP A 313 -1.69 -14.14 -7.08
C ASP A 313 -2.92 -14.28 -8.02
N TRP A 314 -3.95 -14.99 -7.59
CA TRP A 314 -5.15 -15.23 -8.39
C TRP A 314 -6.14 -14.04 -8.46
N VAL A 315 -5.86 -12.89 -7.81
CA VAL A 315 -6.70 -11.65 -7.87
C VAL A 315 -5.89 -10.35 -7.98
N HIS A 316 -4.82 -10.23 -7.19
CA HIS A 316 -4.20 -8.94 -6.90
C HIS A 316 -3.23 -8.54 -8.02
N PRO A 317 -3.36 -7.33 -8.60
CA PRO A 317 -2.44 -6.86 -9.63
C PRO A 317 -0.99 -6.78 -9.12
N SER A 318 -0.05 -7.15 -9.98
CA SER A 318 1.39 -6.99 -9.73
C SER A 318 1.79 -5.51 -9.84
N PRO A 319 3.05 -5.14 -9.48
CA PRO A 319 3.54 -3.80 -9.78
C PRO A 319 3.36 -3.40 -11.24
N TYR A 320 3.38 -4.34 -12.19
CA TYR A 320 3.08 -4.05 -13.60
C TYR A 320 1.58 -3.87 -13.86
N GLY A 321 0.73 -4.72 -13.27
CA GLY A 321 -0.73 -4.54 -13.33
C GLY A 321 -1.16 -3.17 -12.80
N HIS A 322 -0.64 -2.76 -11.65
CA HIS A 322 -0.86 -1.42 -11.10
C HIS A 322 -0.34 -0.28 -11.99
N LEU A 323 0.75 -0.50 -12.76
CA LEU A 323 1.23 0.48 -13.74
C LEU A 323 0.18 0.71 -14.83
N LEU A 324 -0.35 -0.38 -15.39
CA LEU A 324 -1.33 -0.33 -16.46
C LEU A 324 -2.61 0.34 -16.00
N LEU A 325 -3.12 -0.04 -14.83
CA LEU A 325 -4.27 0.62 -14.22
C LEU A 325 -4.07 2.14 -14.13
N ALA A 326 -2.92 2.57 -13.60
CA ALA A 326 -2.60 3.99 -13.50
C ALA A 326 -2.51 4.68 -14.88
N GLN A 327 -1.91 4.03 -15.87
CA GLN A 327 -1.83 4.56 -17.24
C GLN A 327 -3.21 4.72 -17.87
N GLY A 328 -4.07 3.70 -17.77
CA GLY A 328 -5.44 3.75 -18.28
C GLY A 328 -6.28 4.85 -17.62
N ILE A 329 -6.15 5.01 -16.29
CA ILE A 329 -6.79 6.10 -15.54
C ILE A 329 -6.27 7.46 -16.05
N CYS A 330 -4.95 7.64 -16.14
CA CYS A 330 -4.35 8.90 -16.56
C CYS A 330 -4.75 9.28 -17.99
N SER A 331 -4.72 8.35 -18.94
CA SER A 331 -5.17 8.61 -20.31
C SER A 331 -6.63 9.07 -20.34
N THR A 332 -7.50 8.38 -19.58
CA THR A 332 -8.92 8.75 -19.48
C THR A 332 -9.13 10.15 -18.90
N VAL A 333 -8.32 10.52 -17.90
CA VAL A 333 -8.37 11.83 -17.23
C VAL A 333 -7.84 12.94 -18.14
N LEU A 334 -6.64 12.77 -18.72
CA LEU A 334 -5.96 13.80 -19.51
C LEU A 334 -6.69 14.12 -20.82
N GLU A 335 -7.37 13.14 -21.42
CA GLU A 335 -8.17 13.37 -22.62
C GLU A 335 -9.46 14.17 -22.35
N ARG A 336 -9.97 14.15 -21.11
CA ARG A 336 -11.39 14.49 -20.85
C ARG A 336 -11.61 15.48 -19.72
N ILE A 337 -10.59 15.88 -18.97
CA ILE A 337 -10.67 16.90 -17.92
C ILE A 337 -9.85 18.13 -18.36
N PRO A 338 -10.51 19.27 -18.68
CA PRO A 338 -9.82 20.46 -19.15
C PRO A 338 -8.84 20.98 -18.11
N ARG A 339 -7.62 21.32 -18.53
CA ARG A 339 -6.63 22.00 -17.67
C ARG A 339 -7.17 23.37 -17.29
N GLN A 340 -7.47 23.57 -16.03
CA GLN A 340 -7.54 24.91 -15.44
C GLN A 340 -6.13 25.23 -14.92
N SER A 341 -5.51 26.33 -15.34
CA SER A 341 -4.21 26.79 -14.82
C SER A 341 -4.38 27.54 -13.50
N ALA A 342 -3.39 27.40 -12.62
CA ALA A 342 -3.24 28.22 -11.42
C ALA A 342 -1.82 28.81 -11.40
N PRO A 343 -1.60 29.99 -10.81
CA PRO A 343 -0.27 30.57 -10.72
C PRO A 343 0.60 29.82 -9.70
N LEU A 344 1.70 29.24 -10.16
CA LEU A 344 2.76 28.68 -9.31
C LEU A 344 3.55 29.82 -8.66
N ARG A 345 3.62 29.86 -7.32
CA ARG A 345 4.49 30.78 -6.59
C ARG A 345 5.84 30.13 -6.32
N ARG A 346 6.93 30.88 -6.42
CA ARG A 346 8.26 30.43 -6.03
C ARG A 346 8.71 31.14 -4.77
N GLN A 347 9.24 30.39 -3.82
CA GLN A 347 9.75 30.91 -2.57
C GLN A 347 11.15 30.34 -2.28
N SER A 348 12.06 31.18 -1.82
CA SER A 348 13.37 30.71 -1.35
C SER A 348 13.24 30.14 0.05
N VAL A 349 13.69 28.90 0.21
CA VAL A 349 13.69 28.16 1.48
C VAL A 349 15.12 27.72 1.75
N GLU A 350 15.64 28.08 2.91
CA GLU A 350 16.91 27.54 3.39
C GLU A 350 16.65 26.20 4.10
N TRP A 351 17.30 25.15 3.61
CA TRP A 351 17.19 23.82 4.20
C TRP A 351 18.18 23.70 5.37
N SER A 352 17.71 23.24 6.52
CA SER A 352 18.56 22.94 7.67
C SER A 352 18.34 21.49 8.12
N PRO A 353 19.37 20.64 8.06
CA PRO A 353 20.67 20.86 7.40
C PRO A 353 20.51 21.12 5.88
N PRO A 354 21.47 21.78 5.21
CA PRO A 354 21.42 22.07 3.77
C PRO A 354 21.40 20.80 2.90
N HIS A 355 21.66 19.64 3.51
CA HIS A 355 21.62 18.34 2.91
C HIS A 355 20.77 17.39 3.76
N ALA A 356 19.86 16.67 3.13
CA ALA A 356 19.10 15.62 3.79
C ALA A 356 19.81 14.27 3.67
N ALA A 357 19.80 13.51 4.77
CA ALA A 357 20.18 12.09 4.75
C ALA A 357 19.07 11.25 4.10
N LEU A 358 19.46 10.13 3.49
CA LEU A 358 18.60 9.34 2.58
C LEU A 358 17.35 8.76 3.24
N ASP A 359 17.38 8.36 4.51
CA ASP A 359 16.52 7.25 4.96
C ASP A 359 15.29 7.59 5.82
N ALA A 360 14.95 8.87 5.90
CA ALA A 360 13.64 9.41 6.27
C ALA A 360 13.86 10.90 6.38
N LEU A 361 13.21 11.65 5.49
CA LEU A 361 13.29 13.09 5.52
C LEU A 361 12.26 13.61 6.52
N GLU A 362 12.70 13.93 7.74
CA GLU A 362 11.94 14.83 8.60
C GLU A 362 12.22 16.27 8.16
N LEU A 363 11.27 16.88 7.44
CA LEU A 363 11.24 18.33 7.25
C LEU A 363 10.49 18.93 8.42
N SER A 364 11.17 19.76 9.20
CA SER A 364 10.48 20.79 9.99
C SER A 364 10.39 22.03 9.10
N ALA A 365 9.20 22.61 9.01
CA ALA A 365 9.00 23.84 8.29
C ALA A 365 8.22 24.79 9.18
N ASP A 366 8.82 25.94 9.51
CA ASP A 366 8.15 27.06 10.18
C ASP A 366 7.26 27.80 9.17
N LEU A 367 6.36 27.05 8.55
CA LEU A 367 5.42 27.51 7.54
C LEU A 367 4.01 27.24 8.10
N PRO A 368 3.39 28.23 8.76
CA PRO A 368 2.02 28.08 9.24
C PRO A 368 1.06 27.85 8.06
N GLY A 369 0.09 26.95 8.22
CA GLY A 369 -0.92 26.66 7.20
C GLY A 369 -0.47 25.68 6.09
N LEU A 370 0.55 24.87 6.33
CA LEU A 370 0.91 23.79 5.41
C LEU A 370 -0.15 22.69 5.40
N HIS A 371 -0.76 22.49 4.23
CA HIS A 371 -1.73 21.39 4.03
C HIS A 371 -1.08 20.16 3.42
N ARG A 372 0.02 20.34 2.69
CA ARG A 372 0.74 19.25 2.02
C ARG A 372 2.16 19.65 1.68
N VAL A 373 3.09 18.69 1.79
CA VAL A 373 4.49 18.84 1.38
C VAL A 373 4.88 17.66 0.49
N THR A 374 5.61 17.94 -0.60
CA THR A 374 6.17 16.95 -1.51
C THR A 374 7.66 17.25 -1.74
N VAL A 375 8.47 16.21 -1.85
CA VAL A 375 9.88 16.29 -2.25
C VAL A 375 10.10 15.43 -3.48
N GLY A 376 10.43 16.07 -4.60
CA GLY A 376 10.51 15.43 -5.90
C GLY A 376 9.15 14.87 -6.30
N GLU A 377 9.02 13.54 -6.27
CA GLU A 377 7.79 12.80 -6.58
C GLU A 377 7.14 12.16 -5.35
N ARG A 378 7.72 12.33 -4.16
CA ARG A 378 7.20 11.74 -2.93
C ARG A 378 6.37 12.76 -2.16
N SER A 379 5.16 12.37 -1.76
CA SER A 379 4.36 13.08 -0.76
C SER A 379 4.90 12.76 0.65
N LEU A 380 4.97 13.77 1.51
CA LEU A 380 5.36 13.60 2.91
C LEU A 380 4.13 13.48 3.81
N PHE A 381 4.32 12.80 4.94
CA PHE A 381 3.35 12.50 5.99
C PHE A 381 3.50 13.51 7.12
N HIS A 382 2.42 14.21 7.43
CA HIS A 382 2.41 15.12 8.58
C HIS A 382 2.46 14.31 9.88
N ILE A 383 3.37 14.65 10.78
CA ILE A 383 3.47 14.03 12.11
C ILE A 383 2.44 14.73 13.02
N PRO A 384 1.37 14.03 13.46
CA PRO A 384 0.30 14.65 14.23
C PRO A 384 0.79 15.35 15.51
N GLY A 385 0.29 16.55 15.77
CA GLY A 385 0.66 17.34 16.94
C GLY A 385 2.02 18.04 16.84
N THR A 386 2.66 18.03 15.67
CA THR A 386 3.92 18.74 15.39
C THR A 386 3.83 19.52 14.09
N ASP A 387 4.84 20.33 13.78
CA ASP A 387 5.05 21.02 12.49
C ASP A 387 5.94 20.21 11.53
N ARG A 388 6.16 18.92 11.83
CA ARG A 388 7.10 18.06 11.12
C ARG A 388 6.40 17.18 10.10
N TRP A 389 7.12 16.93 9.01
CA TRP A 389 6.70 16.11 7.89
C TRP A 389 7.74 15.03 7.64
N THR A 390 7.32 13.77 7.44
CA THR A 390 8.22 12.63 7.27
C THR A 390 7.91 11.82 6.01
N THR A 391 8.84 11.01 5.52
CA THR A 391 8.56 9.99 4.50
C THR A 391 8.97 8.63 5.04
N PRO A 392 8.10 7.60 4.94
CA PRO A 392 8.39 6.26 5.46
C PRO A 392 9.46 5.55 4.63
N ALA A 393 9.63 5.94 3.36
CA ALA A 393 10.64 5.39 2.45
C ALA A 393 11.75 6.41 2.18
N PRO A 394 13.00 5.95 1.99
CA PRO A 394 14.11 6.82 1.62
C PRO A 394 13.89 7.59 0.31
N LEU A 395 14.45 8.79 0.23
CA LEU A 395 14.56 9.55 -1.02
C LEU A 395 15.76 9.03 -1.82
N ARG A 396 15.73 9.22 -3.15
CA ARG A 396 16.91 8.92 -3.97
C ARG A 396 17.97 10.01 -3.77
N PRO A 397 19.28 9.70 -3.85
CA PRO A 397 20.30 10.74 -3.90
C PRO A 397 20.05 11.72 -5.05
N GLY A 398 20.32 13.01 -4.83
CA GLY A 398 20.19 14.06 -5.85
C GLY A 398 19.46 15.31 -5.36
N ALA A 399 19.31 16.27 -6.26
CA ALA A 399 18.57 17.51 -6.02
C ALA A 399 17.08 17.30 -6.27
N HIS A 400 16.25 17.62 -5.29
CA HIS A 400 14.80 17.50 -5.34
C HIS A 400 14.14 18.86 -5.15
N VAL A 401 13.17 19.15 -6.00
CA VAL A 401 12.29 20.31 -5.79
C VAL A 401 11.33 19.99 -4.66
N VAL A 402 11.22 20.89 -3.69
CA VAL A 402 10.21 20.80 -2.63
C VAL A 402 9.02 21.65 -3.02
N ARG A 403 7.81 21.08 -2.98
CA ARG A 403 6.57 21.82 -3.20
C ARG A 403 5.64 21.66 -2.02
N TRP A 404 4.91 22.71 -1.71
CA TRP A 404 3.90 22.68 -0.67
C TRP A 404 2.67 23.49 -1.03
N VAL A 405 1.61 23.26 -0.25
CA VAL A 405 0.36 24.02 -0.34
C VAL A 405 0.15 24.79 0.95
N ASP A 406 0.00 26.09 0.82
CA ASP A 406 -0.49 26.97 1.88
C ASP A 406 -1.88 27.53 1.50
N ASP A 407 -2.45 28.39 2.35
CA ASP A 407 -3.75 29.04 2.14
C ASP A 407 -3.86 29.85 0.83
N ALA A 408 -2.72 30.32 0.28
CA ALA A 408 -2.62 31.10 -0.95
C ALA A 408 -2.25 30.25 -2.18
N GLY A 409 -2.12 28.92 -2.03
CA GLY A 409 -1.97 27.96 -3.12
C GLY A 409 -0.61 27.29 -3.23
N LEU A 410 -0.32 26.71 -4.39
CA LEU A 410 0.90 25.92 -4.62
C LEU A 410 2.16 26.80 -4.61
N VAL A 411 3.14 26.39 -3.81
CA VAL A 411 4.46 27.00 -3.74
C VAL A 411 5.54 25.98 -4.09
N GLU A 412 6.53 26.42 -4.84
CA GLU A 412 7.72 25.67 -5.21
C GLU A 412 8.97 26.32 -4.60
N SER A 413 9.83 25.50 -4.00
CA SER A 413 11.14 25.95 -3.51
C SER A 413 12.02 26.39 -4.67
N SER A 414 12.57 27.60 -4.61
CA SER A 414 13.59 28.04 -5.57
C SER A 414 14.95 27.39 -5.33
N ILE A 415 15.19 26.89 -4.12
CA ILE A 415 16.42 26.18 -3.73
C ILE A 415 16.04 24.69 -3.59
N PRO A 416 16.62 23.77 -4.39
CA PRO A 416 16.31 22.36 -4.26
C PRO A 416 16.86 21.80 -2.94
N LEU A 417 16.14 20.84 -2.37
CA LEU A 417 16.65 20.02 -1.29
C LEU A 417 17.62 18.99 -1.88
N VAL A 418 18.87 19.00 -1.42
CA VAL A 418 19.89 18.04 -1.88
C VAL A 418 19.93 16.86 -0.92
N VAL A 419 19.56 15.68 -1.40
CA VAL A 419 19.71 14.42 -0.67
C VAL A 419 21.09 13.85 -1.03
N GLN A 420 21.99 13.77 -0.05
CA GLN A 420 23.33 13.27 -0.29
C GLN A 420 23.35 11.75 -0.37
N PRO A 421 24.14 11.15 -1.30
CA PRO A 421 24.40 9.72 -1.25
C PRO A 421 25.14 9.36 0.04
N VAL A 422 25.08 8.08 0.42
CA VAL A 422 25.96 7.54 1.47
C VAL A 422 27.41 7.79 1.06
N GLN A 423 28.26 8.21 1.99
CA GLN A 423 29.67 8.32 1.69
C GLN A 423 30.32 6.97 1.95
N LEU A 424 30.78 6.36 0.89
CA LEU A 424 31.56 5.14 0.93
C LEU A 424 32.99 5.50 0.51
N LYS A 425 33.95 5.06 1.31
CA LYS A 425 35.39 5.15 1.05
C LYS A 425 36.00 3.78 1.19
N ALA A 426 36.77 3.35 0.20
CA ALA A 426 37.48 2.09 0.29
C ALA A 426 38.96 2.22 -0.09
N SER A 427 39.79 1.50 0.66
CA SER A 427 41.22 1.37 0.40
C SER A 427 41.62 -0.09 0.34
N ILE A 428 42.61 -0.38 -0.49
CA ILE A 428 43.18 -1.71 -0.63
C ILE A 428 44.67 -1.63 -0.29
N GLU A 429 45.09 -2.46 0.64
CA GLU A 429 46.49 -2.59 1.06
C GLU A 429 46.98 -4.03 0.81
N PRO A 430 48.31 -4.25 0.69
CA PRO A 430 48.87 -5.60 0.66
C PRO A 430 48.48 -6.41 1.90
N GLY A 431 48.09 -7.67 1.70
CA GLY A 431 47.80 -8.61 2.79
C GLY A 431 49.06 -9.30 3.32
N GLU A 432 48.87 -10.35 4.14
CA GLU A 432 49.98 -11.12 4.73
C GLU A 432 50.73 -11.97 3.71
N THR A 433 50.09 -12.31 2.58
CA THR A 433 50.68 -13.05 1.47
C THR A 433 50.63 -12.23 0.18
N GLU A 434 51.48 -12.54 -0.80
CA GLU A 434 51.51 -11.84 -2.10
C GLU A 434 50.16 -11.90 -2.85
N LEU A 435 49.38 -12.95 -2.60
CA LEU A 435 48.05 -13.18 -3.18
C LEU A 435 46.91 -12.57 -2.36
N GLN A 436 47.20 -11.95 -1.21
CA GLN A 436 46.17 -11.35 -0.36
C GLN A 436 46.18 -9.84 -0.46
N ARG A 437 44.99 -9.27 -0.36
CA ARG A 437 44.77 -7.84 -0.19
C ARG A 437 43.86 -7.59 1.01
N ARG A 438 44.20 -6.58 1.80
CA ARG A 438 43.35 -6.09 2.89
C ARG A 438 42.49 -4.95 2.34
N LEU A 439 41.19 -5.21 2.22
CA LEU A 439 40.19 -4.23 1.84
C LEU A 439 39.63 -3.59 3.12
N SER A 440 39.79 -2.27 3.23
CA SER A 440 39.21 -1.46 4.30
C SER A 440 38.14 -0.58 3.71
N ILE A 441 36.93 -0.63 4.26
CA ILE A 441 35.77 0.14 3.80
C ILE A 441 35.27 0.97 4.97
N VAL A 442 35.18 2.28 4.77
CA VAL A 442 34.59 3.22 5.72
C VAL A 442 33.32 3.77 5.09
N ILE A 443 32.22 3.59 5.81
CA ILE A 443 30.90 4.02 5.38
C ILE A 443 30.41 5.05 6.38
N ARG A 444 29.92 6.20 5.89
CA ARG A 444 29.26 7.20 6.73
C ARG A 444 27.76 7.20 6.46
N ALA A 445 26.99 6.88 7.49
CA ALA A 445 25.53 6.76 7.49
C ALA A 445 24.98 7.20 8.86
N ARG A 446 23.66 7.11 9.12
CA ARG A 446 23.10 7.45 10.44
C ARG A 446 23.36 6.31 11.45
N PRO A 447 23.63 6.61 12.73
CA PRO A 447 23.70 5.59 13.79
C PRO A 447 22.50 4.65 13.82
N GLY A 448 22.73 3.37 14.11
CA GLY A 448 21.67 2.35 14.22
C GLY A 448 21.13 1.79 12.90
N GLN A 449 21.80 2.09 11.78
CA GLN A 449 21.48 1.51 10.47
C GLN A 449 22.30 0.25 10.18
N ALA A 450 21.73 -0.66 9.40
CA ALA A 450 22.45 -1.80 8.84
C ALA A 450 22.98 -1.45 7.46
N VAL A 451 24.22 -1.85 7.18
CA VAL A 451 24.86 -1.60 5.89
C VAL A 451 25.20 -2.89 5.18
N ALA A 452 24.87 -2.94 3.89
CA ALA A 452 25.26 -4.00 2.97
C ALA A 452 26.20 -3.42 1.91
N VAL A 453 27.29 -4.12 1.63
CA VAL A 453 28.26 -3.74 0.58
C VAL A 453 28.56 -4.96 -0.27
N TRP A 454 28.70 -4.78 -1.57
CA TRP A 454 29.14 -5.84 -2.47
C TRP A 454 30.17 -5.34 -3.49
N LEU A 455 31.00 -6.27 -3.95
CA LEU A 455 31.97 -6.07 -5.01
C LEU A 455 31.36 -6.51 -6.35
N SER A 456 31.68 -5.78 -7.41
CA SER A 456 31.19 -6.04 -8.77
C SER A 456 32.26 -5.69 -9.80
N THR A 457 32.13 -6.19 -11.02
CA THR A 457 33.11 -6.01 -12.11
C THR A 457 32.71 -4.89 -13.06
N GLY A 458 31.60 -4.20 -12.77
CA GLY A 458 31.06 -3.06 -13.51
C GLY A 458 29.95 -2.39 -12.71
N LEU A 459 29.56 -1.19 -13.12
CA LEU A 459 28.46 -0.44 -12.50
C LEU A 459 27.13 -1.19 -12.73
N ALA A 460 26.52 -1.70 -11.66
CA ALA A 460 25.17 -2.28 -11.76
C ALA A 460 24.15 -1.13 -11.79
N SER A 461 23.32 -1.08 -12.83
CA SER A 461 22.39 0.03 -13.05
C SER A 461 21.22 0.07 -12.05
N THR A 462 20.90 -1.05 -11.40
CA THR A 462 19.84 -1.16 -10.38
C THR A 462 20.06 -2.39 -9.49
N ALA A 463 20.14 -2.20 -8.17
CA ALA A 463 19.88 -3.26 -7.19
C ALA A 463 18.38 -3.26 -6.89
N SER A 464 17.71 -4.37 -7.19
CA SER A 464 16.31 -4.59 -6.83
C SER A 464 16.23 -5.54 -5.65
N PRO A 465 15.50 -5.20 -4.57
CA PRO A 465 15.09 -6.21 -3.60
C PRO A 465 14.14 -7.19 -4.30
N THR A 466 14.45 -8.49 -4.26
CA THR A 466 13.57 -9.56 -4.76
C THR A 466 12.68 -10.10 -3.65
N ARG A 467 11.53 -10.71 -4.02
CA ARG A 467 10.41 -11.13 -3.13
C ARG A 467 10.74 -12.13 -2.02
N TYR A 468 11.99 -12.58 -1.88
CA TYR A 468 12.42 -13.50 -0.83
C TYR A 468 13.86 -13.16 -0.42
N GLY A 469 14.03 -12.30 0.59
CA GLY A 469 15.34 -12.01 1.17
C GLY A 469 16.29 -11.21 0.28
N ASP A 470 17.47 -10.93 0.83
CA ASP A 470 18.44 -9.92 0.40
C ASP A 470 18.89 -9.98 -1.08
N PHE A 471 19.41 -8.83 -1.56
CA PHE A 471 19.81 -8.51 -2.93
C PHE A 471 20.65 -9.60 -3.64
N ALA A 472 20.34 -9.88 -4.92
CA ALA A 472 21.07 -10.86 -5.73
C ALA A 472 21.92 -10.21 -6.84
N LEU A 473 23.13 -10.74 -7.05
CA LEU A 473 24.02 -10.42 -8.18
C LEU A 473 23.86 -11.51 -9.26
N SER A 474 23.66 -11.15 -10.53
CA SER A 474 23.51 -12.15 -11.60
C SER A 474 24.85 -12.84 -11.88
N THR A 475 24.94 -14.12 -11.52
CA THR A 475 26.09 -14.99 -11.79
C THR A 475 25.71 -16.13 -12.73
N ASN A 476 26.68 -16.65 -13.49
CA ASN A 476 26.53 -17.87 -14.27
C ASN A 476 26.58 -19.11 -13.35
N ALA A 477 26.38 -20.30 -13.93
CA ALA A 477 26.36 -21.56 -13.19
C ALA A 477 27.67 -21.90 -12.44
N SER A 478 28.78 -21.21 -12.77
CA SER A 478 30.08 -21.34 -12.09
C SER A 478 30.34 -20.29 -11.01
N GLY A 479 29.34 -19.47 -10.66
CA GLY A 479 29.48 -18.37 -9.68
C GLY A 479 30.21 -17.14 -10.22
N ARG A 480 30.50 -17.06 -11.52
CA ARG A 480 31.16 -15.89 -12.14
C ARG A 480 30.11 -14.88 -12.62
N PRO A 481 30.40 -13.57 -12.67
CA PRO A 481 29.44 -12.58 -13.13
C PRO A 481 28.95 -12.89 -14.56
N ALA A 482 27.63 -12.81 -14.77
CA ALA A 482 27.03 -13.08 -16.07
C ALA A 482 27.60 -12.13 -17.15
N GLY A 483 28.07 -12.67 -18.27
CA GLY A 483 28.73 -11.92 -19.35
C GLY A 483 30.24 -11.72 -19.20
N PHE A 484 30.86 -12.21 -18.11
CA PHE A 484 32.32 -12.14 -17.88
C PHE A 484 32.87 -13.52 -17.50
N GLU A 485 32.85 -14.45 -18.45
CA GLU A 485 33.23 -15.85 -18.24
C GLU A 485 34.73 -16.02 -17.91
N ASP A 486 35.56 -15.09 -18.39
CA ASP A 486 37.01 -15.02 -18.16
C ASP A 486 37.39 -14.30 -16.86
N PHE A 487 36.42 -13.93 -16.02
CA PHE A 487 36.73 -13.24 -14.77
C PHE A 487 37.51 -14.18 -13.81
N PRO A 488 38.67 -13.77 -13.26
CA PRO A 488 39.58 -14.67 -12.53
C PRO A 488 39.02 -15.21 -11.21
N PHE A 489 37.94 -14.64 -10.68
CA PHE A 489 37.22 -15.16 -9.52
C PHE A 489 35.90 -15.82 -9.91
N ALA A 490 35.55 -16.90 -9.20
CA ALA A 490 34.16 -17.22 -8.96
C ALA A 490 33.76 -16.50 -7.68
N PHE A 491 32.67 -15.75 -7.70
CA PHE A 491 31.98 -15.49 -6.46
C PHE A 491 31.47 -16.87 -6.03
N GLU A 492 32.15 -17.54 -5.08
CA GLU A 492 31.49 -18.55 -4.25
C GLU A 492 30.13 -17.97 -3.95
N ARG A 493 29.02 -18.69 -4.22
CA ARG A 493 27.65 -18.26 -3.87
C ARG A 493 27.73 -17.48 -2.57
N VAL A 494 27.87 -16.15 -2.66
CA VAL A 494 27.96 -15.29 -1.50
C VAL A 494 26.51 -15.28 -1.12
N GLY A 495 26.15 -16.25 -0.28
CA GLY A 495 24.82 -16.45 0.19
C GLY A 495 24.44 -15.16 0.87
N LEU A 496 23.70 -14.33 0.13
CA LEU A 496 23.15 -13.07 0.57
C LEU A 496 24.23 -12.01 0.87
N PRO A 497 23.97 -10.71 0.64
CA PRO A 497 24.63 -9.66 1.40
C PRO A 497 24.44 -9.96 2.88
N GLY A 498 25.43 -10.59 3.52
CA GLY A 498 25.44 -10.76 4.97
C GLY A 498 25.56 -9.39 5.62
N PHE A 499 24.79 -9.15 6.68
CA PHE A 499 24.97 -8.00 7.57
C PHE A 499 26.45 -7.80 7.89
N VAL A 500 27.03 -6.68 7.44
CA VAL A 500 28.49 -6.45 7.54
C VAL A 500 28.84 -5.66 8.81
N GLY A 501 27.88 -4.95 9.40
CA GLY A 501 27.99 -4.22 10.65
C GLY A 501 26.84 -3.23 10.84
N GLU A 502 26.77 -2.65 12.03
CA GLU A 502 25.91 -1.48 12.32
C GLU A 502 26.75 -0.21 12.22
N VAL A 503 26.08 0.88 11.87
CA VAL A 503 26.65 2.22 11.98
C VAL A 503 26.70 2.60 13.45
N ASP A 504 27.90 2.95 13.94
CA ASP A 504 28.13 3.40 15.30
C ASP A 504 27.48 4.77 15.60
N ASP A 505 27.56 5.19 16.87
CA ASP A 505 27.00 6.46 17.35
C ASP A 505 27.62 7.70 16.67
N ASP A 506 28.82 7.56 16.09
CA ASP A 506 29.52 8.62 15.35
C ASP A 506 29.12 8.66 13.86
N GLY A 507 28.18 7.79 13.44
CA GLY A 507 27.70 7.73 12.07
C GLY A 507 28.69 7.05 11.13
N VAL A 508 29.56 6.18 11.66
CA VAL A 508 30.59 5.46 10.91
C VAL A 508 30.36 3.94 11.01
N CYS A 509 30.55 3.24 9.90
CA CYS A 509 30.70 1.79 9.88
C CYS A 509 32.01 1.47 9.18
N SER A 510 32.90 0.76 9.85
CA SER A 510 34.19 0.34 9.29
C SER A 510 34.21 -1.16 9.11
N ILE A 511 34.56 -1.61 7.91
CA ILE A 511 34.62 -3.01 7.53
C ILE A 511 36.03 -3.30 7.06
N GLU A 512 36.69 -4.28 7.68
CA GLU A 512 37.94 -4.83 7.19
C GLU A 512 37.74 -6.27 6.73
N ARG A 513 38.19 -6.57 5.52
CA ARG A 513 38.18 -7.92 4.95
C ARG A 513 39.49 -8.22 4.25
N VAL A 514 39.99 -9.44 4.44
CA VAL A 514 41.05 -9.97 3.61
C VAL A 514 40.40 -10.66 2.41
N ILE A 515 40.81 -10.30 1.21
CA ILE A 515 40.38 -10.92 -0.03
C ILE A 515 41.58 -11.59 -0.69
N ASP A 516 41.36 -12.79 -1.23
CA ASP A 516 42.36 -13.48 -2.05
C ASP A 516 42.25 -12.97 -3.49
N VAL A 517 43.34 -12.43 -4.02
CA VAL A 517 43.46 -11.88 -5.37
C VAL A 517 44.36 -12.80 -6.20
N PRO A 518 43.81 -13.54 -7.18
CA PRO A 518 44.59 -14.44 -8.03
C PRO A 518 45.67 -13.69 -8.81
N ALA A 519 46.82 -14.34 -9.01
CA ALA A 519 47.87 -13.84 -9.88
C ALA A 519 47.33 -13.55 -11.30
N GLY A 520 47.69 -12.39 -11.87
CA GLY A 520 47.20 -11.93 -13.19
C GLY A 520 45.98 -10.99 -13.16
N SER A 521 45.52 -10.59 -11.98
CA SER A 521 44.43 -9.61 -11.82
C SER A 521 44.89 -8.13 -11.88
N GLU A 522 46.16 -7.90 -12.21
CA GLU A 522 46.78 -6.57 -12.27
C GLU A 522 46.08 -5.66 -13.29
N GLY A 523 45.65 -4.47 -12.86
CA GLY A 523 44.99 -3.48 -13.72
C GLY A 523 43.51 -3.73 -13.99
N LYS A 524 42.87 -4.70 -13.31
CA LYS A 524 41.41 -4.90 -13.35
C LYS A 524 40.72 -3.95 -12.37
N GLU A 525 39.60 -3.34 -12.78
CA GLU A 525 38.80 -2.50 -11.90
C GLU A 525 37.78 -3.33 -11.12
N LEU A 526 37.63 -3.05 -9.82
CA LEU A 526 36.49 -3.51 -9.03
C LEU A 526 35.60 -2.32 -8.66
N TRP A 527 34.31 -2.59 -8.61
CA TRP A 527 33.28 -1.62 -8.27
C TRP A 527 32.69 -2.02 -6.93
N LEU A 528 32.83 -1.15 -5.94
CA LEU A 528 32.28 -1.34 -4.60
C LEU A 528 30.97 -0.57 -4.51
N GLN A 529 29.89 -1.28 -4.21
CA GLN A 529 28.56 -0.67 -4.15
C GLN A 529 27.98 -0.86 -2.76
N GLY A 530 27.43 0.22 -2.19
CA GLY A 530 26.90 0.26 -0.84
C GLY A 530 25.41 0.55 -0.81
N LEU A 531 24.70 -0.17 0.05
CA LEU A 531 23.29 0.03 0.34
C LEU A 531 23.08 0.12 1.85
N VAL A 532 22.28 1.09 2.26
CA VAL A 532 21.91 1.29 3.66
C VAL A 532 20.44 0.92 3.86
N ARG A 533 20.16 0.27 4.99
CA ARG A 533 18.83 -0.20 5.38
C ARG A 533 18.57 0.16 6.84
N ASN A 534 17.35 0.56 7.17
CA ASN A 534 16.93 0.73 8.56
C ASN A 534 16.66 -0.64 9.19
N VAL A 535 17.28 -0.89 10.36
CA VAL A 535 17.06 -2.10 11.16
C VAL A 535 15.56 -2.20 11.49
N GLY A 536 14.90 -3.29 11.04
CA GLY A 536 13.47 -3.52 11.27
C GLY A 536 12.51 -3.14 10.14
N THR A 537 12.97 -2.55 9.03
CA THR A 537 12.14 -2.26 7.84
C THR A 537 12.54 -3.14 6.66
N LEU A 538 11.62 -3.47 5.74
CA LEU A 538 11.93 -4.22 4.49
C LEU A 538 12.47 -3.31 3.37
N ASP A 539 12.55 -2.00 3.60
CA ASP A 539 12.91 -1.02 2.59
C ASP A 539 14.41 -0.69 2.62
N GLY A 540 15.11 -1.04 1.54
CA GLY A 540 16.47 -0.57 1.26
C GLY A 540 16.46 0.38 0.07
N ALA A 541 17.18 1.50 0.15
CA ALA A 541 17.42 2.37 -1.00
C ALA A 541 18.88 2.29 -1.43
N LEU A 542 19.08 2.20 -2.75
CA LEU A 542 20.41 2.18 -3.35
C LEU A 542 21.06 3.55 -3.14
N SER A 543 22.11 3.59 -2.31
CA SER A 543 22.54 4.83 -1.66
C SER A 543 23.89 5.36 -2.12
N SER A 544 24.79 4.55 -2.70
CA SER A 544 26.09 5.03 -3.22
C SER A 544 26.86 3.98 -4.03
N VAL A 545 27.65 4.42 -5.02
CA VAL A 545 28.62 3.59 -5.74
C VAL A 545 30.00 4.25 -5.66
N GLU A 546 31.03 3.51 -5.23
CA GLU A 546 32.43 3.92 -5.28
C GLU A 546 33.25 2.93 -6.13
N VAL A 547 34.22 3.44 -6.88
CA VAL A 547 35.08 2.61 -7.74
C VAL A 547 36.42 2.42 -7.06
N VAL A 548 36.87 1.17 -6.93
CA VAL A 548 38.15 0.85 -6.32
C VAL A 548 38.98 0.02 -7.31
N ARG A 549 40.11 0.56 -7.75
CA ARG A 549 41.02 -0.17 -8.66
C ARG A 549 41.89 -1.13 -7.87
N LEU A 550 41.99 -2.38 -8.32
CA LEU A 550 42.91 -3.38 -7.78
C LEU A 550 44.35 -3.16 -8.27
#